data_AF-A0A949LLD0-F1
#
_entry.id   AF-A0A949LLD0-F1
#
_cell.length_a   1.000
_cell.length_b   1.000
_cell.length_c   1.000
_cell.angle_alpha   90.00
_cell.angle_beta   90.00
_cell.angle_gamma   90.00
#
_symmetry.space_group_name_H-M   'P 1'
#
loop_
_entity.id
_entity.type
_entity.pdbx_description
1 polymer ?
#
loop_
_entity_poly.entity_id
_entity_poly.type
_entity_poly.pdbx_seq_one_letter_code
_entity_poly.pdbx_strand_id
1 'polypeptide(L)' 'ALPVGIYQGVWTVIGFGLGEILDGFQIDAMTVVGGIMLICIALRLLNIKSIAVGNLLPALAIAPIFALLVHSI' A
#
# COMPACT_ATOMS: atom_id res chain seq x y z
N ALA A 1 14.37 -12.15 -16.04
CA ALA A 1 12.94 -12.09 -16.44
C ALA A 1 12.10 -13.17 -15.75
N LEU A 2 12.50 -14.45 -15.76
CA LEU A 2 11.76 -15.53 -15.05
C LEU A 2 11.43 -15.23 -13.57
N PRO A 3 12.36 -14.73 -12.74
CA PRO A 3 12.08 -14.51 -11.31
C PRO A 3 11.02 -13.44 -11.05
N VAL A 4 11.06 -12.34 -11.82
CA VAL A 4 10.08 -11.24 -11.67
C VAL A 4 8.72 -11.62 -12.21
N GLY A 5 8.66 -12.45 -13.26
CA GLY A 5 7.40 -12.97 -13.79
C GLY A 5 6.67 -13.88 -12.81
N ILE A 6 7.41 -14.72 -12.08
CA ILE A 6 6.85 -15.55 -11.00
C ILE A 6 6.33 -14.66 -9.87
N TYR A 7 7.14 -13.70 -9.41
CA TYR A 7 6.74 -12.80 -8.32
C TYR A 7 5.51 -11.98 -8.69
N GLN A 8 5.53 -11.37 -9.88
CA GLN A 8 4.42 -10.59 -10.40
C GLN A 8 3.16 -11.44 -10.58
N GLY A 9 3.28 -12.64 -11.16
CA GLY A 9 2.16 -13.56 -11.35
C GLY A 9 1.53 -14.01 -10.03
N VAL A 10 2.35 -14.33 -9.02
CA VAL A 10 1.87 -14.69 -7.68
C VAL A 10 1.12 -13.52 -7.05
N TRP A 11 1.66 -12.30 -7.11
CA TRP A 11 0.97 -11.12 -6.60
C TRP A 11 -0.30 -10.78 -7.37
N THR A 12 -0.35 -11.02 -8.68
CA THR A 12 -1.58 -10.84 -9.49
C THR A 12 -2.68 -11.80 -9.05
N VAL A 13 -2.37 -13.07 -8.83
CA VAL A 13 -3.36 -14.06 -8.36
C VAL A 13 -3.86 -13.72 -6.96
N ILE A 14 -2.94 -13.33 -6.06
CA ILE A 14 -3.30 -12.89 -4.71
C ILE A 14 -4.18 -11.63 -4.75
N GLY A 15 -3.84 -10.65 -5.60
CA GLY A 15 -4.63 -9.43 -5.78
C GLY A 15 -6.03 -9.70 -6.34
N PHE A 16 -6.17 -10.71 -7.21
CA PHE A 16 -7.47 -11.12 -7.74
C PHE A 16 -8.38 -11.67 -6.64
N GLY A 17 -7.85 -12.49 -5.72
CA GLY A 17 -8.61 -12.99 -4.56
C GLY A 17 -8.85 -11.94 -3.48
N LEU A 18 -7.88 -11.04 -3.24
CA LEU A 18 -8.03 -9.95 -2.28
C LEU A 18 -9.00 -8.86 -2.76
N GLY A 19 -9.12 -8.63 -4.06
CA GLY A 19 -10.10 -7.69 -4.63
C GLY A 19 -11.56 -8.09 -4.38
N GLU A 20 -11.82 -9.36 -4.08
CA GLU A 20 -13.16 -9.85 -3.70
C GLU A 20 -13.43 -9.67 -2.18
N ILE A 21 -12.37 -9.48 -1.38
CA ILE A 21 -12.42 -9.34 0.08
C ILE A 21 -12.36 -7.87 0.51
N LEU A 22 -11.60 -7.04 -0.20
CA LEU A 22 -11.44 -5.61 0.09
C LEU A 22 -12.51 -4.80 -0.64
N ASP A 23 -13.31 -4.07 0.12
CA ASP A 23 -14.26 -3.11 -0.43
C ASP A 23 -13.55 -1.85 -0.96
N GLY A 24 -14.18 -1.11 -1.87
CA GLY A 24 -13.60 0.05 -2.56
C GLY A 24 -13.04 1.11 -1.61
N PHE A 25 -13.69 1.34 -0.47
CA PHE A 25 -13.23 2.29 0.53
C PHE A 25 -11.90 1.88 1.18
N GLN A 26 -11.62 0.58 1.30
CA GLN A 26 -10.35 0.08 1.85
C GLN A 26 -9.21 0.27 0.84
N ILE A 27 -9.50 0.06 -0.44
CA ILE A 27 -8.56 0.28 -1.54
C ILE A 27 -8.23 1.77 -1.68
N ASP A 28 -9.22 2.64 -1.55
CA ASP A 28 -9.01 4.10 -1.53
C ASP A 28 -8.13 4.51 -0.35
N ALA A 29 -8.37 3.97 0.85
CA ALA A 29 -7.54 4.23 2.02
C ALA A 29 -6.07 3.80 1.79
N MET A 30 -5.85 2.62 1.21
CA MET A 30 -4.50 2.14 0.84
C MET A 30 -3.84 3.05 -0.21
N THR A 31 -4.62 3.53 -1.19
CA THR A 31 -4.14 4.43 -2.26
C THR A 31 -3.68 5.76 -1.69
N VAL A 32 -4.44 6.34 -0.75
CA VAL A 32 -4.07 7.58 -0.06
C VAL A 32 -2.78 7.40 0.74
N VAL A 33 -2.67 6.32 1.53
CA VAL A 33 -1.45 6.03 2.31
C VAL A 33 -0.24 5.81 1.40
N GLY A 34 -0.42 5.10 0.28
CA GLY A 34 0.60 4.94 -0.76
C GLY A 34 1.06 6.27 -1.36
N GLY A 35 0.11 7.16 -1.70
CA GLY A 35 0.41 8.50 -2.22
C GLY A 35 1.24 9.35 -1.25
N ILE A 36 0.93 9.30 0.05
CA ILE A 36 1.71 10.01 1.08
C ILE A 36 3.13 9.44 1.18
N MET A 37 3.29 8.11 1.09
CA MET A 37 4.62 7.49 1.06
C MET A 37 5.44 7.92 -0.17
N LEU A 38 4.82 8.05 -1.34
CA LEU A 38 5.50 8.57 -2.55
C LEU A 38 6.01 10.00 -2.34
N ILE A 39 5.22 10.86 -1.68
CA ILE A 39 5.66 12.21 -1.32
C ILE A 39 6.87 12.14 -0.36
N CYS A 40 6.85 11.26 0.65
CA CYS A 40 7.99 11.07 1.54
C CYS A 40 9.25 10.59 0.80
N ILE A 41 9.09 9.70 -0.19
CA ILE A 41 10.20 9.24 -1.04
C ILE A 41 10.74 10.41 -1.86
N ALA A 42 9.88 11.23 -2.46
CA ALA A 42 10.29 12.41 -3.22
C ALA A 42 11.10 13.39 -2.35
N LEU A 43 10.64 13.67 -1.12
CA LEU A 43 11.36 14.52 -0.16
C LEU A 43 12.72 13.95 0.26
N ARG A 44 12.82 12.63 0.38
CA ARG A 44 14.08 11.92 0.66
C ARG A 44 15.04 12.00 -0.52
N LEU A 45 14.55 11.80 -1.74
CA LEU A 45 15.36 11.90 -2.97
C LEU A 45 15.89 13.32 -3.18
N LEU A 46 15.10 14.34 -2.85
CA LEU A 46 15.51 15.74 -2.90
C LEU A 46 16.43 16.17 -1.74
N ASN A 47 16.80 15.24 -0.85
CA ASN A 47 17.65 15.48 0.32
C ASN A 47 17.14 16.56 1.29
N ILE A 48 15.86 16.94 1.20
CA ILE A 48 15.25 17.95 2.09
C ILE A 48 14.99 17.33 3.46
N LYS A 49 14.50 16.08 3.50
CA LYS A 49 14.21 15.37 4.74
C LYS A 49 14.41 13.86 4.57
N SER A 50 15.32 13.29 5.34
CA SER A 50 15.54 11.85 5.37
C SER A 50 14.47 11.17 6.24
N ILE A 51 13.45 10.62 5.59
CA ILE A 51 12.38 9.85 6.22
C ILE A 51 12.63 8.38 5.91
N ALA A 52 12.61 7.52 6.93
CA ALA A 52 12.74 6.07 6.77
C ALA A 52 11.43 5.47 6.22
N VAL A 53 11.10 5.76 4.96
CA VAL A 53 9.83 5.35 4.34
C VAL A 53 9.63 3.84 4.32
N GLY A 54 10.72 3.06 4.32
CA GLY A 54 10.64 1.60 4.46
C GLY A 54 9.99 1.15 5.79
N ASN A 55 10.17 1.91 6.87
CA ASN A 55 9.54 1.62 8.17
C ASN A 55 8.06 2.02 8.19
N LEU A 56 7.59 2.76 7.18
CA LEU A 56 6.19 3.16 7.03
C LEU A 56 5.40 2.17 6.15
N LEU A 57 6.06 1.22 5.50
CA LEU A 57 5.40 0.14 4.74
C LEU A 57 4.33 -0.63 5.54
N PRO A 58 4.50 -0.92 6.86
CA PRO A 58 3.46 -1.55 7.67
C PRO A 58 2.14 -0.75 7.70
N ALA A 59 2.20 0.59 7.53
CA ALA A 59 1.02 1.43 7.51
C ALA A 59 0.08 1.10 6.33
N LEU A 60 0.62 0.61 5.20
CA LEU A 60 -0.20 0.20 4.06
C LEU A 60 -1.09 -1.02 4.38
N ALA A 61 -0.58 -1.96 5.19
CA ALA A 61 -1.33 -3.13 5.64
C ALA A 61 -2.34 -2.78 6.75
N ILE A 62 -2.06 -1.73 7.53
CA ILE A 62 -2.91 -1.25 8.62
C ILE A 62 -4.07 -0.38 8.08
N ALA A 63 -3.89 0.31 6.95
CA ALA A 63 -4.90 1.16 6.31
C ALA A 63 -6.27 0.49 6.08
N PRO A 64 -6.38 -0.72 5.46
CA PRO A 64 -7.67 -1.36 5.23
C PRO A 64 -8.36 -1.78 6.54
N ILE A 65 -7.58 -2.16 7.57
CA ILE A 65 -8.09 -2.54 8.90
C ILE A 65 -8.71 -1.31 9.60
N PHE A 66 -8.05 -0.17 9.54
CA PHE A 66 -8.60 1.09 10.07
C PHE A 66 -9.82 1.56 9.28
N ALA A 67 -9.79 1.42 7.96
CA ALA A 67 -10.93 1.78 7.11
C ALA A 67 -12.17 0.94 7.46
N LEU A 68 -12.00 -0.37 7.68
CA LEU A 68 -13.06 -1.27 8.15
C LEU A 68 -13.65 -0.84 9.49
N LEU A 69 -12.78 -0.47 10.44
CA LEU A 69 -13.21 -0.01 11.76
C LEU A 69 -14.02 1.28 11.68
N VAL A 70 -13.57 2.25 10.88
CA VAL A 70 -14.27 3.53 10.66
C VAL A 70 -15.58 3.34 9.92
N HIS A 71 -15.65 2.42 8.94
CA HIS A 71 -16.88 2.12 8.23
C HIS A 71 -17.92 1.38 9.11
N SER A 72 -17.46 0.66 10.14
CA SER A 72 -18.34 -0.05 11.09
C SER A 72 -18.96 0.88 12.16
N ILE A 73 -18.63 2.17 12.16
CA ILE A 73 -19.19 3.22 13.04
C ILE A 73 -20.17 4.06 12.24
#